data_AF-A0A969EHM5-F1
#
_entry.id   AF-A0A969EHM5-F1
#
_cell.length_a   1.000
_cell.length_b   1.000
_cell.length_c   1.000
_cell.angle_alpha   90.00
_cell.angle_beta   90.00
_cell.angle_gamma   90.00
#
_symmetry.space_group_name_H-M   'P 1'
#
loop_
_entity.id
_entity.type
_entity.pdbx_description
1 polymer ?
#
loop_
_entity_poly.entity_id
_entity_poly.type
_entity_poly.pdbx_seq_one_letter_code
_entity_poly.pdbx_strand_id
1 'polypeptide(L)'
;MIYAVCLKYLKNRDDAKDTAMSLFEKLTEVLKMQEISNFKSWLYVTTRNQCLMRIRSGKGKKSEEFDDTYVENQVFMHQPEEDQMETNLIKLERCIEELKDEQKECVRLFYLQEKCYNDISELTGFSFSNVKSYIQNGKRNLKNCMERNE
;
A
#
# COMPACT_ATOMS: atom_id res chain seq x y z
N MET A 1 -10.68 -4.87 6.44
CA MET A 1 -9.52 -3.98 6.24
C MET A 1 -9.85 -2.55 6.66
N ILE A 2 -10.83 -1.89 6.04
CA ILE A 2 -11.20 -0.48 6.31
C ILE A 2 -11.35 -0.18 7.80
N TYR A 3 -12.25 -0.86 8.51
CA TYR A 3 -12.46 -0.65 9.95
C TYR A 3 -11.18 -0.81 10.80
N ALA A 4 -10.33 -1.79 10.48
CA ALA A 4 -9.07 -2.00 11.21
C ALA A 4 -8.08 -0.83 11.00
N VAL A 5 -8.05 -0.27 9.79
CA VAL A 5 -7.27 0.94 9.49
C VAL A 5 -7.88 2.14 10.24
N CYS A 6 -9.19 2.33 10.19
CA CYS A 6 -9.86 3.39 10.93
C CYS A 6 -9.58 3.33 12.44
N LEU A 7 -9.68 2.14 13.04
CA LEU A 7 -9.42 1.95 14.46
C LEU A 7 -7.95 2.21 14.82
N LYS A 8 -7.00 1.84 13.96
CA LYS A 8 -5.57 2.12 14.13
C LYS A 8 -5.30 3.63 14.24
N TYR A 9 -5.92 4.44 13.37
CA TYR A 9 -5.68 5.89 13.31
C TYR A 9 -6.53 6.70 14.29
N LEU A 10 -7.83 6.41 14.38
CA LEU A 10 -8.78 7.21 15.17
C LEU A 10 -8.75 6.84 16.65
N LYS A 11 -8.32 5.62 17.00
CA LYS A 11 -8.22 5.11 18.39
C LYS A 11 -9.53 5.19 19.19
N ASN A 12 -10.65 5.45 18.53
CA ASN A 12 -12.00 5.48 19.07
C ASN A 12 -12.86 4.53 18.19
N ARG A 13 -13.63 3.65 18.84
CA ARG A 13 -14.43 2.62 18.15
C ARG A 13 -15.61 3.21 17.39
N ASP A 14 -16.28 4.21 17.95
CA ASP A 14 -17.45 4.83 17.36
C ASP A 14 -17.02 5.66 16.14
N ASP A 15 -15.99 6.49 16.28
CA ASP A 15 -15.41 7.24 15.15
C ASP A 15 -14.92 6.33 14.03
N ALA A 16 -14.29 5.19 14.39
CA ALA A 16 -13.83 4.22 13.42
C ALA A 16 -14.98 3.53 12.67
N LYS A 17 -16.09 3.26 13.36
CA LYS A 17 -17.28 2.68 12.76
C LYS A 17 -17.94 3.68 11.81
N ASP A 18 -18.16 4.91 12.26
CA ASP A 18 -18.78 5.97 11.46
C ASP A 18 -17.97 6.29 10.20
N THR A 19 -16.64 6.44 10.36
CA THR A 19 -15.74 6.72 9.22
C THR A 19 -15.74 5.56 8.23
N ALA A 20 -15.73 4.31 8.71
CA ALA A 20 -15.79 3.15 7.83
C ALA A 20 -17.12 3.09 7.06
N MET A 21 -18.25 3.38 7.71
CA MET A 21 -19.57 3.40 7.06
C MET A 21 -19.65 4.47 5.96
N SER A 22 -19.23 5.71 6.27
CA SER A 22 -19.20 6.78 5.27
C SER A 22 -18.30 6.44 4.07
N LEU A 23 -17.17 5.76 4.31
CA LEU A 23 -16.31 5.30 3.23
C LEU A 23 -17.01 4.27 2.34
N PHE A 24 -17.73 3.31 2.93
CA PHE A 24 -18.47 2.29 2.19
C PHE A 24 -19.57 2.87 1.30
N GLU A 25 -20.28 3.88 1.77
CA GLU A 25 -21.30 4.58 0.97
C GLU A 25 -20.66 5.18 -0.30
N LYS A 26 -19.57 5.94 -0.11
CA LYS A 26 -18.86 6.62 -1.21
C LYS A 26 -18.16 5.66 -2.18
N LEU A 27 -17.65 4.54 -1.68
CA LEU A 27 -16.98 3.52 -2.49
C LEU A 27 -17.85 3.03 -3.65
N THR A 28 -19.16 2.90 -3.43
CA THR A 28 -20.08 2.39 -4.45
C THR A 28 -20.21 3.31 -5.68
N GLU A 29 -19.96 4.61 -5.51
CA GLU A 29 -20.00 5.60 -6.57
C GLU A 29 -18.64 5.70 -7.27
N VAL A 30 -17.56 5.79 -6.48
CA VAL A 30 -16.19 5.87 -6.97
C VAL A 30 -15.82 4.68 -7.84
N LEU A 31 -16.21 3.46 -7.44
CA LEU A 31 -15.92 2.23 -8.21
C LEU A 31 -16.62 2.17 -9.57
N LYS A 32 -17.64 3.00 -9.81
CA LYS A 32 -18.30 3.09 -11.12
C LYS A 32 -17.62 4.08 -12.05
N MET A 33 -16.86 5.03 -11.50
CA MET A 33 -16.28 6.14 -12.26
C MET A 33 -14.79 5.97 -12.56
N GLN A 34 -14.10 5.05 -11.87
CA GLN A 34 -12.65 4.93 -11.89
C GLN A 34 -12.22 3.49 -12.13
N GLU A 35 -11.25 3.28 -13.01
CA GLU A 35 -10.56 2.00 -13.13
C GLU A 35 -9.43 1.94 -12.09
N ILE A 36 -9.49 0.99 -11.18
CA ILE A 36 -8.55 0.88 -10.06
C ILE A 36 -7.68 -0.37 -10.25
N SER A 37 -6.43 -0.17 -10.66
CA SER A 37 -5.48 -1.26 -10.95
C SER A 37 -5.07 -2.06 -9.71
N ASN A 38 -4.86 -1.40 -8.57
CA ASN A 38 -4.59 -2.07 -7.28
C ASN A 38 -5.58 -1.62 -6.20
N PHE A 39 -6.74 -2.28 -6.17
CA PHE A 39 -7.83 -1.94 -5.25
C PHE A 39 -7.42 -1.97 -3.78
N LYS A 40 -6.58 -2.94 -3.37
CA LYS A 40 -6.19 -3.09 -1.96
C LYS A 40 -5.33 -1.93 -1.48
N SER A 41 -4.31 -1.55 -2.25
CA SER A 41 -3.42 -0.43 -1.94
C SER A 41 -4.17 0.88 -1.97
N TRP A 42 -4.97 1.11 -3.02
CA TRP A 42 -5.80 2.30 -3.14
C TRP A 42 -6.80 2.42 -1.97
N LEU A 43 -7.47 1.33 -1.60
CA LEU A 43 -8.43 1.33 -0.49
C LEU A 43 -7.76 1.62 0.85
N TYR A 44 -6.55 1.10 1.08
CA TYR A 44 -5.76 1.40 2.27
C TYR A 44 -5.43 2.89 2.36
N VAL A 45 -4.88 3.47 1.28
CA VAL A 45 -4.51 4.91 1.22
C VAL A 45 -5.74 5.79 1.40
N THR A 46 -6.82 5.50 0.69
CA THR A 46 -8.09 6.23 0.78
C THR A 46 -8.64 6.21 2.20
N THR A 47 -8.68 5.02 2.83
CA THR A 47 -9.12 4.88 4.22
C THR A 47 -8.23 5.67 5.18
N ARG A 48 -6.89 5.57 5.03
CA ARG A 48 -5.92 6.30 5.86
C ARG A 48 -6.15 7.81 5.76
N ASN A 49 -6.24 8.34 4.55
CA ASN A 49 -6.38 9.77 4.29
C ASN A 49 -7.68 10.32 4.90
N GLN A 50 -8.78 9.57 4.81
CA GLN A 50 -10.05 9.94 5.45
C GLN A 50 -9.93 10.01 6.98
N CYS A 51 -9.23 9.05 7.59
CA CYS A 51 -8.97 9.09 9.03
C CYS A 51 -8.11 10.30 9.42
N LEU A 52 -7.05 10.59 8.66
CA LEU A 52 -6.18 11.74 8.89
C LEU A 52 -6.94 13.06 8.73
N MET A 53 -7.81 13.17 7.72
CA MET A 53 -8.68 14.33 7.54
C MET A 53 -9.62 14.52 8.74
N ARG A 54 -10.27 13.46 9.22
CA ARG A 54 -11.14 13.52 10.40
C ARG A 54 -10.36 14.01 11.63
N ILE A 55 -9.15 13.49 11.86
CA ILE A 55 -8.26 13.94 12.96
C ILE A 55 -7.91 15.43 12.83
N ARG A 56 -7.63 15.91 11.62
CA ARG A 56 -7.32 17.32 11.35
C ARG A 56 -8.56 18.22 11.60
N SER A 57 -9.73 17.81 11.13
CA SER A 57 -10.99 18.55 11.31
C SER A 57 -11.45 18.65 12.77
N GLY A 58 -11.11 17.67 13.61
CA GLY A 58 -11.35 17.71 15.05
C GLY A 58 -10.51 18.75 15.81
N LYS A 59 -9.42 19.28 15.21
CA LYS A 59 -8.55 20.30 15.79
C LYS A 59 -8.87 21.74 15.35
N GLY A 60 -9.82 21.92 14.44
CA GLY A 60 -10.27 23.23 13.98
C GLY A 60 -11.44 23.09 13.02
N LYS A 61 -12.61 23.59 13.41
CA LYS A 61 -13.83 23.63 12.57
C LYS A 61 -13.51 24.26 11.20
N LYS A 62 -13.75 23.50 10.13
CA LYS A 62 -14.52 23.95 8.96
C LYS A 62 -14.94 22.75 8.10
N SER A 63 -16.13 22.93 7.54
CA SER A 63 -16.97 22.01 6.79
C SER A 63 -16.31 21.45 5.53
N GLU A 64 -16.78 20.25 5.21
CA GLU A 64 -16.55 19.45 4.02
C GLU A 64 -16.81 20.22 2.72
N GLU A 65 -15.86 20.13 1.80
CA GLU A 65 -16.07 19.81 0.38
C GLU A 65 -14.87 18.95 -0.02
N PHE A 66 -15.12 17.68 -0.33
CA PHE A 66 -14.12 16.84 -1.01
C PHE A 66 -14.15 17.30 -2.46
N ASP A 67 -13.19 18.14 -2.83
CA ASP A 67 -12.97 18.48 -4.23
C ASP A 67 -12.55 17.19 -4.97
N ASP A 68 -13.40 16.76 -5.91
CA ASP A 68 -13.28 15.55 -6.73
C ASP A 68 -11.97 15.52 -7.57
N THR A 69 -11.21 16.61 -7.54
CA THR A 69 -9.94 16.77 -8.26
C THR A 69 -8.70 16.43 -7.40
N TYR A 70 -8.86 16.06 -6.13
CA TYR A 70 -7.73 15.88 -5.20
C TYR A 70 -7.01 14.53 -5.21
N VAL A 71 -7.31 13.66 -6.18
CA VAL A 71 -6.56 12.39 -6.31
C VAL A 71 -5.27 12.58 -7.11
N GLU A 72 -5.11 13.66 -7.87
CA GLU A 72 -4.03 13.72 -8.87
C GLU A 72 -2.95 14.79 -8.68
N ASN A 73 -3.16 15.87 -7.92
CA ASN A 73 -2.07 16.79 -7.62
C ASN A 73 -2.43 17.63 -6.41
N GLN A 74 -1.77 17.38 -5.27
CA GLN A 74 -1.49 18.46 -4.34
C GLN A 74 -0.37 18.14 -3.37
N VAL A 75 0.75 18.83 -3.61
CA VAL A 75 1.88 19.05 -2.71
C VAL A 75 1.37 19.76 -1.46
N PHE A 76 0.97 19.05 -0.40
CA PHE A 76 0.63 19.72 0.86
C PHE A 76 1.03 18.92 2.11
N MET A 77 2.12 19.43 2.71
CA MET A 77 2.55 19.33 4.11
C MET A 77 3.07 17.96 4.55
N HIS A 78 4.36 17.74 4.28
CA HIS A 78 5.21 16.66 4.81
C HIS A 78 4.82 16.26 6.24
N GLN A 79 4.19 15.10 6.38
CA GLN A 79 4.05 14.42 7.66
C GLN A 79 5.30 13.57 7.92
N PRO A 80 5.80 13.47 9.17
CA PRO A 80 6.96 12.63 9.50
C PRO A 80 6.79 11.15 9.10
N GLU A 81 5.54 10.68 8.98
CA GLU A 81 5.22 9.32 8.52
C GLU A 81 5.35 9.14 6.99
N GLU A 82 5.19 10.21 6.20
CA GLU A 82 5.41 10.20 4.75
C GLU A 82 6.92 10.17 4.45
N ASP A 83 7.72 10.92 5.21
CA ASP A 83 9.19 10.89 5.11
C ASP A 83 9.74 9.49 5.42
N GLN A 84 9.18 8.80 6.41
CA GLN A 84 9.56 7.42 6.73
C GLN A 84 9.12 6.43 5.64
N MET A 85 7.97 6.65 5.00
CA MET A 85 7.50 5.81 3.90
C MET A 85 8.40 5.97 2.67
N GLU A 86 8.71 7.20 2.28
CA GLU A 86 9.61 7.50 1.16
C GLU A 86 11.01 6.93 1.44
N THR A 87 11.53 7.12 2.66
CA THR A 87 12.79 6.52 3.11
C THR A 87 12.75 4.98 3.02
N ASN A 88 11.65 4.35 3.44
CA ASN A 88 11.49 2.90 3.37
C ASN A 88 11.39 2.41 1.92
N LEU A 89 10.78 3.19 1.01
CA LEU A 89 10.70 2.86 -0.41
C LEU A 89 12.08 2.91 -1.06
N ILE A 90 12.84 3.97 -0.82
CA ILE A 90 14.23 4.09 -1.30
C ILE A 90 15.10 2.94 -0.75
N LYS A 91 14.96 2.62 0.54
CA LYS A 91 15.67 1.48 1.15
C LYS A 91 15.27 0.16 0.50
N LEU A 92 13.97 -0.03 0.22
CA LEU A 92 13.47 -1.25 -0.42
C LEU A 92 14.00 -1.41 -1.85
N GLU A 93 14.04 -0.33 -2.64
CA GLU A 93 14.63 -0.35 -3.99
C GLU A 93 16.09 -0.81 -3.95
N ARG A 94 16.89 -0.24 -3.04
CA ARG A 94 18.28 -0.70 -2.85
C ARG A 94 18.36 -2.16 -2.44
N CYS A 95 17.50 -2.60 -1.50
CA CYS A 95 17.46 -3.99 -1.06
C CYS A 95 17.03 -4.96 -2.17
N ILE A 96 16.17 -4.54 -3.11
CA ILE A 96 15.83 -5.33 -4.30
C ILE A 96 17.06 -5.53 -5.17
N GLU A 97 17.88 -4.49 -5.35
CA GLU A 97 19.10 -4.58 -6.15
C GLU A 97 20.16 -5.54 -5.57
N GLU A 98 20.19 -5.72 -4.25
CA GLU A 98 21.07 -6.67 -3.55
C GLU A 98 20.63 -8.15 -3.67
N LEU A 99 19.42 -8.42 -4.17
CA LEU A 99 18.96 -9.79 -4.38
C LEU A 99 19.75 -10.46 -5.51
N LYS A 100 19.92 -11.79 -5.39
CA LYS A 100 20.36 -12.62 -6.52
C LYS A 100 19.38 -12.47 -7.69
N ASP A 101 19.88 -12.51 -8.91
CA ASP A 101 19.09 -12.24 -10.12
C ASP A 101 17.82 -13.09 -10.20
N GLU A 102 17.89 -14.39 -9.87
CA GLU A 102 16.72 -15.28 -9.91
C GLU A 102 15.67 -14.91 -8.85
N GLN A 103 16.13 -14.43 -7.69
CA GLN A 103 15.24 -13.94 -6.63
C GLN A 103 14.61 -12.60 -7.02
N LYS A 104 15.40 -11.68 -7.57
CA LYS A 104 14.96 -10.37 -8.05
C LYS A 104 13.87 -10.51 -9.11
N GLU A 105 14.13 -11.32 -10.14
CA GLU A 105 13.20 -11.61 -11.24
C GLU A 105 11.90 -12.22 -10.72
N CYS A 106 12.00 -13.29 -9.90
CA CYS A 106 10.80 -13.97 -9.38
C CYS A 106 10.00 -13.08 -8.41
N VAL A 107 10.65 -12.27 -7.57
CA VAL A 107 9.98 -11.31 -6.68
C VAL A 107 9.24 -10.24 -7.49
N ARG A 108 9.86 -9.70 -8.55
CA ARG A 108 9.24 -8.72 -9.44
C ARG A 108 8.02 -9.29 -10.12
N LEU A 109 8.15 -10.46 -10.74
CA LEU A 109 7.04 -11.11 -11.45
C LEU A 109 5.88 -11.44 -10.50
N PHE A 110 6.16 -11.93 -9.29
CA PHE A 110 5.13 -12.33 -8.35
C PHE A 110 4.44 -11.15 -7.65
N TYR A 111 5.21 -10.20 -7.09
CA TYR A 111 4.64 -9.13 -6.25
C TYR A 111 4.29 -7.86 -7.01
N LEU A 112 4.98 -7.57 -8.12
CA LEU A 112 4.78 -6.32 -8.88
C LEU A 112 3.96 -6.55 -10.15
N GLN A 113 4.04 -7.74 -10.75
CA GLN A 113 3.28 -8.10 -11.96
C GLN A 113 2.19 -9.15 -11.71
N GLU A 114 1.97 -9.53 -10.45
CA GLU A 114 0.90 -10.41 -9.99
C GLU A 114 0.81 -11.77 -10.73
N LYS A 115 1.94 -12.29 -11.20
CA LYS A 115 2.01 -13.59 -11.89
C LYS A 115 1.88 -14.75 -10.92
N CYS A 116 1.19 -15.81 -11.32
CA CYS A 116 1.16 -17.04 -10.54
C CYS A 116 2.46 -17.85 -10.72
N TYR A 117 2.73 -18.83 -9.86
CA TYR A 117 3.97 -19.62 -9.93
C TYR A 117 4.14 -20.36 -11.27
N ASN A 118 3.03 -20.80 -11.89
CA ASN A 118 3.08 -21.45 -13.20
C ASN A 118 3.49 -20.45 -14.28
N ASP A 119 2.87 -19.27 -14.33
CA ASP A 119 3.24 -18.23 -15.30
C ASP A 119 4.71 -17.85 -15.18
N ILE A 120 5.22 -17.72 -13.95
CA ILE A 120 6.63 -17.40 -13.71
C ILE A 120 7.53 -18.53 -14.21
N SER A 121 7.16 -19.78 -13.94
CA SER A 121 7.91 -20.96 -14.41
C SER A 121 7.99 -21.00 -15.93
N GLU A 122 6.89 -20.69 -16.62
CA GLU A 122 6.84 -20.61 -18.09
C GLU A 122 7.66 -19.43 -18.64
N LEU A 123 7.57 -18.25 -18.01
CA LEU A 123 8.25 -17.03 -18.46
C LEU A 123 9.78 -17.10 -18.29
N THR A 124 10.26 -17.69 -17.18
CA THR A 124 11.69 -17.70 -16.85
C THR A 124 12.38 -19.02 -17.20
N GLY A 125 11.63 -20.09 -17.45
CA GLY A 125 12.17 -21.44 -17.63
C GLY A 125 12.64 -22.10 -16.33
N PHE A 126 12.44 -21.46 -15.17
CA PHE A 126 12.76 -22.07 -13.88
C PHE A 126 11.74 -23.15 -13.53
N SER A 127 12.17 -24.21 -12.84
CA SER A 127 11.22 -25.19 -12.30
C SER A 127 10.29 -24.56 -11.27
N PHE A 128 9.07 -25.08 -11.14
CA PHE A 128 8.10 -24.62 -10.13
C PHE A 128 8.70 -24.60 -8.70
N SER A 129 9.51 -25.61 -8.36
CA SER A 129 10.20 -25.67 -7.07
C SER A 129 11.22 -24.54 -6.90
N ASN A 130 11.97 -24.22 -7.96
CA ASN A 130 12.91 -23.11 -7.95
C ASN A 130 12.17 -21.77 -7.81
N VAL A 131 11.10 -21.54 -8.58
CA VAL A 131 10.26 -20.32 -8.48
C VAL A 131 9.79 -20.11 -7.03
N LYS A 132 9.19 -21.15 -6.42
CA LYS A 132 8.74 -21.09 -5.02
C LYS A 132 9.88 -20.75 -4.07
N SER A 133 11.04 -21.40 -4.24
CA SER A 133 12.23 -21.18 -3.43
C SER A 133 12.79 -19.76 -3.60
N TYR A 134 12.88 -19.25 -4.83
CA TYR A 134 13.38 -17.91 -5.13
C TYR A 134 12.47 -16.82 -4.55
N ILE A 135 11.15 -16.97 -4.64
CA ILE A 135 10.20 -16.01 -4.05
C ILE A 135 10.32 -16.02 -2.52
N GLN A 136 10.37 -17.20 -1.89
CA GLN A 136 10.49 -17.32 -0.43
C GLN A 136 11.80 -16.76 0.09
N ASN A 137 12.93 -17.12 -0.54
CA ASN A 137 14.25 -16.64 -0.16
C ASN A 137 14.41 -15.14 -0.46
N GLY A 138 13.91 -14.67 -1.60
CA GLY A 138 13.90 -13.25 -1.96
C GLY A 138 13.15 -12.41 -0.91
N LYS A 139 11.93 -12.82 -0.54
CA LYS A 139 11.17 -12.15 0.53
C LYS A 139 11.93 -12.12 1.86
N ARG A 140 12.54 -13.23 2.27
CA ARG A 140 13.34 -13.31 3.51
C ARG A 140 14.53 -12.36 3.44
N ASN A 141 15.24 -12.32 2.31
CA ASN A 141 16.43 -11.50 2.13
C ASN A 141 16.07 -10.00 2.10
N LEU A 142 14.96 -9.62 1.45
CA LEU A 142 14.43 -8.26 1.52
C LEU A 142 14.13 -7.83 2.95
N LYS A 143 13.47 -8.70 3.72
CA LYS A 143 13.20 -8.43 5.15
C LYS A 143 14.50 -8.19 5.91
N ASN A 144 15.47 -9.08 5.78
CA ASN A 144 16.77 -8.96 6.46
C ASN A 144 17.52 -7.67 6.07
N CYS A 145 17.47 -7.27 4.80
CA CYS A 145 18.07 -6.03 4.32
C CYS A 145 17.36 -4.80 4.90
N MET A 146 16.02 -4.80 4.93
CA MET A 146 15.23 -3.72 5.50
C MET A 146 15.45 -3.55 7.02
N GLU A 147 15.69 -4.65 7.75
CA GLU A 147 15.92 -4.68 9.19
C GLU A 147 17.39 -4.44 9.59
N ARG A 148 18.34 -4.46 8.64
CA ARG A 148 19.71 -4.03 8.93
C ARG A 148 19.70 -2.55 9.33
N ASN A 149 20.08 -2.28 10.57
CA ASN A 149 20.51 -0.95 11.00
C ASN A 149 21.84 -0.67 10.30
N GLU A 150 21.92 0.43 9.55
CA GLU A 150 23.20 0.98 9.11
C GLU A 150 24.03 1.44 10.30
#